data_AF-A0A6N6L1C3-F1
#
_entry.id   AF-A0A6N6L1C3-F1
#
_cell.length_a   1.000
_cell.length_b   1.000
_cell.length_c   1.000
_cell.angle_alpha   90.00
_cell.angle_beta   90.00
_cell.angle_gamma   90.00
#
_symmetry.space_group_name_H-M   'P 1'
#
loop_
_entity.id
_entity.type
_entity.pdbx_description
1 polymer ?
#
loop_
_entity_poly.entity_id
_entity_poly.type
_entity_poly.pdbx_seq_one_letter_code
_entity_poly.pdbx_strand_id
1 'polypeptide(L)'
;MPDYQDVLKKITEDERYRANVNWGQPRPSHPEGTIAAHIEELEGNLEHLKERLSDEEYWKLKVLIHVHDICKPDARRTVSINHPESHASLGREFLTGFTKDKDLLAMAQYHDVHYSMYQRWRKSGELDEKRMDDLVKAVKDWDLFSAFLLIDGCTIGKQRETLHWFFGQLNGQKETRFSAADIW
;
A
#
# COMPACT_ATOMS: atom_id res chain seq x y z
N MET A 1 -20.05 3.43 -10.47
CA MET A 1 -18.72 3.43 -9.84
C MET A 1 -17.70 3.82 -10.90
N PRO A 2 -16.53 4.39 -10.55
CA PRO A 2 -15.46 4.63 -11.53
C PRO A 2 -15.10 3.32 -12.21
N ASP A 3 -14.82 3.37 -13.50
CA ASP A 3 -14.14 2.27 -14.17
C ASP A 3 -12.66 2.33 -13.77
N TYR A 4 -12.23 1.46 -12.86
CA TYR A 4 -10.86 1.48 -12.34
C TYR A 4 -9.82 1.04 -13.38
N GLN A 5 -10.25 0.36 -14.46
CA GLN A 5 -9.38 0.08 -15.59
C GLN A 5 -9.08 1.36 -16.38
N ASP A 6 -10.07 2.23 -16.60
CA ASP A 6 -9.87 3.56 -17.18
C ASP A 6 -9.04 4.48 -16.27
N VAL A 7 -9.26 4.42 -14.95
CA VAL A 7 -8.43 5.13 -13.96
C VAL A 7 -6.97 4.71 -14.09
N LEU A 8 -6.68 3.40 -14.12
CA LEU A 8 -5.33 2.87 -14.26
C LEU A 8 -4.69 3.30 -15.58
N LYS A 9 -5.45 3.25 -16.68
CA LYS A 9 -4.99 3.72 -17.98
C LYS A 9 -4.54 5.17 -17.91
N LYS A 10 -5.37 6.06 -17.35
CA LYS A 10 -5.03 7.48 -17.19
C LYS A 10 -3.80 7.70 -16.30
N ILE A 11 -3.65 6.93 -15.22
CA ILE A 11 -2.48 6.98 -14.34
C ILE A 11 -1.21 6.65 -15.13
N THR A 12 -1.20 5.55 -15.89
CA THR A 12 -0.01 5.09 -16.63
C THR A 12 0.32 5.96 -17.86
N GLU A 13 -0.64 6.74 -18.34
CA GLU A 13 -0.45 7.75 -19.38
C GLU A 13 0.06 9.10 -18.86
N ASP A 14 -0.05 9.37 -17.55
CA ASP A 14 0.39 10.62 -16.92
C ASP A 14 1.91 10.79 -16.98
N GLU A 15 2.36 12.01 -17.30
CA GLU A 15 3.78 12.34 -17.44
C GLU A 15 4.56 12.15 -16.14
N ARG A 16 3.95 12.45 -14.98
CA ARG A 16 4.59 12.27 -13.67
C ARG A 16 4.82 10.80 -13.35
N TYR A 17 3.86 9.95 -13.71
CA TYR A 17 4.01 8.49 -13.59
C TYR A 17 5.17 7.99 -14.46
N ARG A 18 5.18 8.37 -15.75
CA ARG A 18 6.21 7.93 -16.70
C ARG A 18 7.61 8.42 -16.35
N ALA A 19 7.73 9.61 -15.76
CA ALA A 19 9.00 10.14 -15.27
C ALA A 19 9.56 9.31 -14.10
N ASN A 20 8.68 8.77 -13.24
CA ASN A 20 9.08 8.16 -11.98
C ASN A 20 9.13 6.64 -11.99
N VAL A 21 8.38 5.95 -12.86
CA VAL A 21 8.23 4.48 -12.82
C VAL A 21 9.57 3.73 -12.96
N ASN A 22 10.56 4.32 -13.66
CA ASN A 22 11.88 3.72 -13.83
C ASN A 22 12.89 4.13 -12.74
N TRP A 23 12.48 4.92 -11.75
CA TRP A 23 13.34 5.32 -10.65
C TRP A 23 13.58 4.15 -9.68
N GLY A 24 14.79 4.09 -9.13
CA GLY A 24 15.19 3.14 -8.11
C GLY A 24 16.41 2.31 -8.52
N GLN A 25 16.99 1.64 -7.54
CA GLN A 25 18.11 0.70 -7.69
C GLN A 25 17.96 -0.42 -6.65
N PRO A 26 18.44 -1.65 -6.96
CA PRO A 26 18.38 -2.79 -6.04
C PRO A 26 18.94 -2.48 -4.65
N ARG A 27 18.24 -2.93 -3.60
CA ARG A 27 18.63 -2.78 -2.18
C ARG A 27 18.06 -3.93 -1.34
N PRO A 28 18.56 -4.20 -0.12
CA PRO A 28 18.17 -5.40 0.63
C PRO A 28 16.66 -5.60 0.82
N SER A 29 15.90 -4.54 1.10
CA SER A 29 14.44 -4.63 1.26
C SER A 29 13.64 -4.54 -0.04
N HIS A 30 14.32 -4.27 -1.15
CA HIS A 30 13.76 -4.06 -2.49
C HIS A 30 14.80 -4.49 -3.55
N PRO A 31 15.09 -5.80 -3.67
CA PRO A 31 16.09 -6.32 -4.59
C PRO A 31 15.74 -6.09 -6.07
N GLU A 32 14.46 -5.93 -6.39
CA GLU A 32 13.93 -5.61 -7.72
C GLU A 32 14.37 -4.23 -8.23
N GLY A 33 14.59 -3.30 -7.30
CA GLY A 33 15.24 -2.03 -7.54
C GLY A 33 14.34 -0.91 -8.01
N THR A 34 13.86 -0.97 -9.25
CA THR A 34 13.02 0.10 -9.85
C THR A 34 11.56 -0.02 -9.41
N ILE A 35 10.82 1.08 -9.45
CA ILE A 35 9.37 1.07 -9.18
C ILE A 35 8.64 0.15 -10.18
N ALA A 36 9.04 0.12 -11.45
CA ALA A 36 8.49 -0.78 -12.47
C ALA A 36 8.64 -2.26 -12.08
N ALA A 37 9.83 -2.66 -11.64
CA ALA A 37 10.11 -4.03 -11.22
C ALA A 37 9.34 -4.40 -9.94
N HIS A 38 9.19 -3.45 -9.01
CA HIS A 38 8.35 -3.62 -7.81
C HIS A 38 6.89 -3.82 -8.20
N ILE A 39 6.35 -3.00 -9.09
CA ILE A 39 5.00 -3.17 -9.63
C ILE A 39 4.83 -4.55 -10.25
N GLU A 40 5.76 -5.02 -11.08
CA GLU A 40 5.69 -6.36 -11.69
C GLU A 40 5.61 -7.48 -10.64
N GLU A 41 6.41 -7.40 -9.58
CA GLU A 41 6.35 -8.36 -8.46
C GLU A 41 4.99 -8.28 -7.74
N LEU A 42 4.50 -7.07 -7.45
CA LEU A 42 3.21 -6.86 -6.79
C LEU A 42 2.04 -7.37 -7.63
N GLU A 43 2.10 -7.22 -8.95
CA GLU A 43 1.09 -7.77 -9.84
C GLU A 43 1.10 -9.30 -9.85
N GLY A 44 2.28 -9.92 -9.77
CA GLY A 44 2.40 -11.36 -9.55
C GLY A 44 1.72 -11.80 -8.24
N ASN A 45 1.94 -11.04 -7.17
CA ASN A 45 1.29 -11.25 -5.87
C ASN A 45 -0.24 -11.08 -5.94
N LEU A 46 -0.74 -10.12 -6.72
CA LEU A 46 -2.18 -9.93 -6.93
C LEU A 46 -2.83 -11.16 -7.60
N GLU A 47 -2.16 -11.80 -8.56
CA GLU A 47 -2.70 -13.00 -9.21
C GLU A 47 -2.91 -14.16 -8.22
N HIS A 48 -2.14 -14.24 -7.12
CA HIS A 48 -2.38 -15.25 -6.07
C HIS A 48 -3.70 -15.05 -5.32
N LEU A 49 -4.22 -13.83 -5.27
CA LEU A 49 -5.46 -13.49 -4.56
C LEU A 49 -6.68 -13.43 -5.49
N LYS A 50 -6.48 -13.44 -6.81
CA LYS A 50 -7.49 -13.17 -7.84
C LYS A 50 -8.80 -13.94 -7.68
N GLU A 51 -8.74 -15.24 -7.41
CA GLU A 51 -9.95 -16.08 -7.26
C GLU A 51 -10.83 -15.71 -6.05
N ARG A 52 -10.31 -14.90 -5.13
CA ARG A 52 -11.01 -14.41 -3.93
C ARG A 52 -11.46 -12.95 -4.06
N LEU A 53 -11.16 -12.31 -5.18
CA LEU A 53 -11.45 -10.90 -5.46
C LEU A 53 -12.58 -10.79 -6.48
N SER A 54 -13.44 -9.82 -6.29
CA SER A 54 -14.31 -9.32 -7.36
C SER A 54 -13.50 -8.53 -8.39
N ASP A 55 -14.03 -8.39 -9.61
CA ASP A 55 -13.42 -7.57 -10.66
C ASP A 55 -13.13 -6.13 -10.18
N GLU A 56 -14.04 -5.53 -9.41
CA GLU A 56 -13.83 -4.18 -8.89
C GLU A 56 -12.65 -4.11 -7.90
N GLU A 57 -12.55 -5.07 -6.97
CA GLU A 57 -11.44 -5.15 -6.01
C GLU A 57 -10.11 -5.37 -6.71
N TYR A 58 -10.08 -6.27 -7.70
CA TYR A 58 -8.89 -6.52 -8.51
C TYR A 58 -8.36 -5.24 -9.16
N TRP A 59 -9.24 -4.46 -9.81
CA TRP A 59 -8.83 -3.22 -10.46
C TRP A 59 -8.47 -2.11 -9.46
N LYS A 60 -9.12 -2.03 -8.31
CA LYS A 60 -8.71 -1.11 -7.23
C LYS A 60 -7.31 -1.45 -6.71
N LEU A 61 -7.00 -2.75 -6.53
CA LEU A 61 -5.67 -3.20 -6.10
C LEU A 61 -4.61 -2.86 -7.14
N LYS A 62 -4.89 -3.07 -8.44
CA LYS A 62 -4.01 -2.59 -9.52
C LYS A 62 -3.74 -1.09 -9.41
N VAL A 63 -4.76 -0.27 -9.17
CA VAL A 63 -4.56 1.18 -8.96
C VAL A 63 -3.65 1.46 -7.76
N LEU A 64 -3.83 0.80 -6.63
CA LEU A 64 -2.96 0.98 -5.45
C LEU A 64 -1.51 0.56 -5.72
N ILE A 65 -1.32 -0.60 -6.37
CA ILE A 65 0.01 -1.12 -6.76
C ILE A 65 0.78 -0.07 -7.55
N HIS A 66 0.14 0.55 -8.55
CA HIS A 66 0.79 1.52 -9.41
C HIS A 66 1.04 2.88 -8.75
N VAL A 67 0.34 3.22 -7.66
CA VAL A 67 0.35 4.57 -7.10
C VAL A 67 1.11 4.68 -5.79
N HIS A 68 1.06 3.67 -4.92
CA HIS A 68 1.55 3.80 -3.54
C HIS A 68 3.01 4.31 -3.45
N ASP A 69 3.84 3.93 -4.42
CA ASP A 69 5.27 4.21 -4.47
C ASP A 69 5.70 5.18 -5.57
N ILE A 70 4.80 5.60 -6.47
CA ILE A 70 5.18 6.37 -7.67
C ILE A 70 5.82 7.73 -7.33
N CYS A 71 5.51 8.27 -6.16
CA CYS A 71 6.05 9.55 -5.68
C CYS A 71 7.30 9.40 -4.80
N LYS A 72 7.87 8.20 -4.64
CA LYS A 72 9.15 8.00 -3.93
C LYS A 72 10.31 8.90 -4.40
N PRO A 73 10.48 9.21 -5.70
CA PRO A 73 11.57 10.07 -6.17
C PRO A 73 11.48 11.51 -5.66
N ASP A 74 10.24 12.03 -5.57
CA ASP A 74 9.94 13.42 -5.21
C ASP A 74 9.76 13.62 -3.70
N ALA A 75 9.64 12.53 -2.95
CA ALA A 75 9.33 12.56 -1.54
C ALA A 75 10.53 12.97 -0.66
N ARG A 76 10.23 13.75 0.38
CA ARG A 76 11.18 14.00 1.45
C ARG A 76 11.37 12.73 2.26
N ARG A 77 12.62 12.28 2.40
CA ARG A 77 12.94 11.08 3.15
C ARG A 77 12.79 11.30 4.66
N THR A 78 12.52 10.22 5.39
CA THR A 78 12.49 10.14 6.87
C THR A 78 11.45 11.02 7.58
N VAL A 79 10.43 11.51 6.87
CA VAL A 79 9.31 12.23 7.47
C VAL A 79 8.16 11.29 7.86
N SER A 80 7.26 11.76 8.72
CA SER A 80 6.03 11.03 9.05
C SER A 80 5.17 10.79 7.81
N ILE A 81 4.40 9.70 7.80
CA ILE A 81 3.50 9.36 6.69
C ILE A 81 2.48 10.49 6.40
N ASN A 82 2.06 11.24 7.43
CA ASN A 82 1.14 12.38 7.30
C ASN A 82 1.82 13.70 6.92
N HIS A 83 3.16 13.72 6.77
CA HIS A 83 3.86 14.90 6.30
C HIS A 83 3.45 15.18 4.85
N PRO A 84 3.17 16.43 4.44
CA PRO A 84 2.74 16.74 3.07
C PRO A 84 3.71 16.26 1.98
N GLU A 85 5.01 16.25 2.30
CA GLU A 85 6.08 15.77 1.40
C GLU A 85 6.45 14.28 1.60
N SER A 86 5.66 13.49 2.34
CA SER A 86 5.86 12.03 2.40
C SER A 86 5.45 11.40 1.06
N HIS A 87 6.03 10.25 0.69
CA HIS A 87 5.64 9.57 -0.55
C HIS A 87 4.17 9.15 -0.53
N ALA A 88 3.63 8.76 0.63
CA ALA A 88 2.23 8.40 0.79
C ALA A 88 1.28 9.60 0.63
N SER A 89 1.63 10.77 1.18
CA SER A 89 0.85 12.00 1.00
C SER A 89 0.85 12.46 -0.45
N LEU A 90 2.03 12.43 -1.10
CA LEU A 90 2.18 12.77 -2.50
C LEU A 90 1.45 11.77 -3.40
N GLY A 91 1.52 10.46 -3.10
CA GLY A 91 0.80 9.41 -3.81
C GLY A 91 -0.72 9.55 -3.68
N ARG A 92 -1.22 9.87 -2.48
CA ARG A 92 -2.64 10.22 -2.28
C ARG A 92 -3.03 11.43 -3.12
N GLU A 93 -2.25 12.51 -3.09
CA GLU A 93 -2.53 13.73 -3.86
C GLU A 93 -2.54 13.44 -5.36
N PHE A 94 -1.56 12.70 -5.86
CA PHE A 94 -1.50 12.23 -7.24
C PHE A 94 -2.78 11.48 -7.64
N LEU A 95 -3.25 10.55 -6.80
CA LEU A 95 -4.45 9.76 -7.04
C LEU A 95 -5.74 10.59 -7.10
N THR A 96 -5.81 11.73 -6.39
CA THR A 96 -6.99 12.61 -6.45
C THR A 96 -7.28 13.16 -7.85
N GLY A 97 -6.25 13.23 -8.71
CA GLY A 97 -6.39 13.63 -10.10
C GLY A 97 -7.19 12.64 -10.95
N PHE A 98 -7.37 11.40 -10.49
CA PHE A 98 -7.96 10.31 -11.28
C PHE A 98 -9.22 9.72 -10.66
N THR A 99 -9.41 9.82 -9.34
CA THR A 99 -10.60 9.30 -8.65
C THR A 99 -11.03 10.14 -7.45
N LYS A 100 -12.32 10.06 -7.12
CA LYS A 100 -12.93 10.66 -5.92
C LYS A 100 -13.21 9.63 -4.82
N ASP A 101 -12.78 8.39 -5.02
CA ASP A 101 -12.94 7.31 -4.04
C ASP A 101 -12.12 7.62 -2.79
N LYS A 102 -12.81 8.09 -1.74
CA LYS A 102 -12.18 8.51 -0.50
C LYS A 102 -11.49 7.37 0.23
N ASP A 103 -11.96 6.14 0.06
CA ASP A 103 -11.39 4.99 0.76
C ASP A 103 -10.08 4.55 0.08
N LEU A 104 -10.06 4.50 -1.25
CA LEU A 104 -8.84 4.25 -2.02
C LEU A 104 -7.75 5.31 -1.75
N LEU A 105 -8.17 6.59 -1.64
CA LEU A 105 -7.28 7.68 -1.24
C LEU A 105 -6.73 7.51 0.18
N ALA A 106 -7.54 7.00 1.12
CA ALA A 106 -7.10 6.70 2.47
C ALA A 106 -6.10 5.53 2.49
N MET A 107 -6.36 4.47 1.73
CA MET A 107 -5.43 3.33 1.61
C MET A 107 -4.07 3.76 1.06
N ALA A 108 -4.05 4.59 0.00
CA ALA A 108 -2.81 5.16 -0.53
C ALA A 108 -2.05 5.99 0.52
N GLN A 109 -2.75 6.78 1.35
CA GLN A 109 -2.13 7.57 2.42
C GLN A 109 -1.57 6.72 3.55
N TYR A 110 -2.22 5.61 3.89
CA TYR A 110 -1.92 4.85 5.10
C TYR A 110 -1.21 3.51 4.84
N HIS A 111 -0.91 3.16 3.58
CA HIS A 111 -0.32 1.85 3.25
C HIS A 111 0.88 1.47 4.11
N ASP A 112 1.81 2.40 4.35
CA ASP A 112 3.05 2.15 5.11
C ASP A 112 2.91 2.29 6.64
N VAL A 113 1.72 2.60 7.14
CA VAL A 113 1.52 2.91 8.56
C VAL A 113 1.87 1.71 9.46
N HIS A 114 1.51 0.50 9.03
CA HIS A 114 1.74 -0.75 9.75
C HIS A 114 3.24 -1.00 9.99
N TYR A 115 4.07 -0.76 8.98
CA TYR A 115 5.53 -0.85 9.10
C TYR A 115 6.07 0.17 10.10
N SER A 116 5.65 1.43 10.01
CA SER A 116 6.11 2.48 10.93
C SER A 116 5.74 2.17 12.40
N MET A 117 4.54 1.61 12.63
CA MET A 117 4.07 1.21 13.95
C MET A 117 4.87 0.03 14.48
N TYR A 118 5.10 -0.99 13.65
CA TYR A 118 5.90 -2.15 14.03
C TYR A 118 7.32 -1.76 14.45
N GLN A 119 7.98 -0.86 13.69
CA GLN A 119 9.32 -0.37 14.04
C GLN A 119 9.36 0.35 15.38
N ARG A 120 8.29 1.09 15.74
CA ARG A 120 8.17 1.74 17.05
C ARG A 120 7.91 0.72 18.16
N TRP A 121 7.00 -0.22 17.92
CA TRP A 121 6.67 -1.29 18.84
C TRP A 121 7.90 -2.14 19.16
N ARG A 122 8.69 -2.54 18.16
CA ARG A 122 9.95 -3.30 18.38
C ARG A 122 10.95 -2.61 19.31
N LYS A 123 10.93 -1.28 19.38
CA LYS A 123 11.85 -0.48 20.21
C LYS A 123 11.31 -0.24 21.62
N SER A 124 9.99 -0.10 21.76
CA SER A 124 9.35 0.34 23.01
C SER A 124 8.52 -0.73 23.71
N GLY A 125 8.07 -1.75 22.98
CA GLY A 125 7.05 -2.72 23.41
C GLY A 125 5.62 -2.19 23.35
N GLU A 126 5.42 -0.91 23.05
CA GLU A 126 4.12 -0.24 23.15
C GLU A 126 3.46 -0.06 21.77
N LEU A 127 2.15 -0.31 21.71
CA LEU A 127 1.34 -0.02 20.53
C LEU A 127 1.04 1.49 20.47
N ASP A 128 1.19 2.08 19.29
CA ASP A 128 0.74 3.46 19.03
C ASP A 128 -0.79 3.45 18.81
N GLU A 129 -1.56 3.36 19.90
CA GLU A 129 -3.03 3.23 19.88
C GLU A 129 -3.69 4.35 19.07
N LYS A 130 -3.21 5.59 19.23
CA LYS A 130 -3.73 6.73 18.48
C LYS A 130 -3.58 6.50 16.97
N ARG A 131 -2.42 6.03 16.52
CA ARG A 131 -2.18 5.79 15.10
C ARG A 131 -3.02 4.63 14.57
N MET A 132 -3.24 3.60 15.38
CA MET A 132 -4.16 2.50 15.05
C MET A 132 -5.61 3.02 14.91
N ASP A 133 -6.07 3.83 15.85
CA ASP A 133 -7.39 4.46 15.81
C ASP A 133 -7.60 5.35 14.58
N ASP A 134 -6.58 6.16 14.25
CA ASP A 134 -6.63 7.04 13.08
C ASP A 134 -6.75 6.22 11.79
N LEU A 135 -5.99 5.11 11.69
CA LEU A 135 -6.09 4.17 10.57
C LEU A 135 -7.47 3.51 10.48
N VAL A 136 -7.95 2.97 11.61
CA VAL A 136 -9.27 2.31 11.75
C VAL A 136 -10.43 3.22 11.36
N LYS A 137 -10.31 4.52 11.60
CA LYS A 137 -11.30 5.53 11.21
C LYS A 137 -11.19 5.94 9.74
N ALA A 138 -9.99 5.94 9.18
CA ALA A 138 -9.73 6.40 7.82
C ALA A 138 -10.10 5.35 6.77
N VAL A 139 -9.71 4.09 6.99
CA VAL A 139 -9.94 2.98 6.06
C VAL A 139 -11.24 2.26 6.41
N LYS A 140 -12.12 2.08 5.41
CA LYS A 140 -13.43 1.45 5.56
C LYS A 140 -13.43 0.01 5.07
N ASP A 141 -12.90 -0.24 3.87
CA ASP A 141 -12.82 -1.56 3.28
C ASP A 141 -11.52 -2.27 3.72
N TRP A 142 -11.67 -3.03 4.80
CA TRP A 142 -10.57 -3.78 5.41
C TRP A 142 -10.19 -5.03 4.63
N ASP A 143 -11.08 -5.56 3.77
CA ASP A 143 -10.72 -6.66 2.89
C ASP A 143 -9.72 -6.17 1.84
N LEU A 144 -10.06 -5.07 1.17
CA LEU A 144 -9.22 -4.49 0.13
C LEU A 144 -7.88 -4.00 0.69
N PHE A 145 -7.91 -3.32 1.85
CA PHE A 145 -6.68 -2.85 2.49
C PHE A 145 -5.79 -4.00 2.94
N SER A 146 -6.35 -5.04 3.58
CA SER A 146 -5.58 -6.21 3.99
C SER A 146 -5.01 -6.99 2.81
N ALA A 147 -5.76 -7.13 1.71
CA ALA A 147 -5.24 -7.71 0.47
C ALA A 147 -4.05 -6.90 -0.07
N PHE A 148 -4.15 -5.57 -0.07
CA PHE A 148 -3.05 -4.71 -0.50
C PHE A 148 -1.80 -4.86 0.39
N LEU A 149 -1.97 -4.96 1.70
CA LEU A 149 -0.84 -5.18 2.62
C LEU A 149 -0.15 -6.54 2.40
N LEU A 150 -0.91 -7.60 2.08
CA LEU A 150 -0.33 -8.88 1.69
C LEU A 150 0.45 -8.76 0.38
N ILE A 151 -0.16 -8.12 -0.64
CA ILE A 151 0.46 -7.93 -1.94
C ILE A 151 1.80 -7.18 -1.79
N ASP A 152 1.82 -6.03 -1.12
CA ASP A 152 3.04 -5.23 -0.95
C ASP A 152 4.02 -5.85 0.06
N GLY A 153 3.54 -6.55 1.08
CA GLY A 153 4.37 -7.08 2.16
C GLY A 153 4.98 -8.45 1.89
N CYS A 154 4.42 -9.24 0.96
CA CYS A 154 4.92 -10.56 0.58
C CYS A 154 5.86 -10.53 -0.65
N THR A 155 6.74 -9.52 -0.73
CA THR A 155 7.82 -9.46 -1.74
C THR A 155 9.09 -10.13 -1.24
N ILE A 156 9.96 -10.62 -2.12
CA ILE A 156 11.16 -11.41 -1.78
C ILE A 156 12.06 -10.70 -0.75
N GLY A 157 12.17 -9.37 -0.82
CA GLY A 157 13.03 -8.57 0.05
C GLY A 157 12.49 -8.24 1.44
N LYS A 158 11.19 -8.44 1.71
CA LYS A 158 10.56 -8.00 2.97
C LYS A 158 10.49 -9.14 3.98
N GLN A 159 10.69 -8.84 5.27
CA GLN A 159 10.44 -9.84 6.31
C GLN A 159 8.95 -9.83 6.72
N ARG A 160 8.37 -11.00 6.98
CA ARG A 160 6.92 -11.19 7.19
C ARG A 160 6.45 -10.85 8.60
N GLU A 161 7.37 -10.67 9.55
CA GLU A 161 7.07 -10.41 10.96
C GLU A 161 6.24 -9.15 11.15
N THR A 162 6.44 -8.14 10.29
CA THR A 162 5.63 -6.91 10.29
C THR A 162 4.16 -7.22 10.00
N LEU A 163 3.88 -8.06 9.00
CA LEU A 163 2.53 -8.46 8.63
C LEU A 163 1.90 -9.34 9.72
N HIS A 164 2.62 -10.37 10.19
CA HIS A 164 2.15 -11.22 11.29
C HIS A 164 1.80 -10.39 12.53
N TRP A 165 2.66 -9.45 12.91
CA TRP A 165 2.41 -8.55 14.02
C TRP A 165 1.16 -7.71 13.78
N PHE A 166 1.05 -7.08 12.60
CA PHE A 166 -0.05 -6.17 12.30
C PHE A 166 -1.40 -6.87 12.24
N PHE A 167 -1.49 -8.02 11.56
CA PHE A 167 -2.71 -8.84 11.55
C PHE A 167 -3.08 -9.35 12.94
N GLY A 168 -2.09 -9.62 13.80
CA GLY A 168 -2.32 -9.91 15.22
C GLY A 168 -2.97 -8.74 15.98
N GLN A 169 -2.61 -7.50 15.66
CA GLN A 169 -3.23 -6.31 16.27
C GLN A 169 -4.65 -6.03 15.72
N LEU A 170 -4.91 -6.37 14.45
CA LEU A 170 -6.23 -6.20 13.84
C LEU A 170 -7.26 -7.19 14.37
N ASN A 171 -6.83 -8.37 14.82
CA ASN A 171 -7.73 -9.39 15.35
C ASN A 171 -8.52 -8.85 16.54
N GLY A 172 -9.85 -8.79 16.41
CA GLY A 172 -10.75 -8.20 17.40
C GLY A 172 -11.05 -6.70 17.23
N GLN A 173 -10.36 -6.00 16.32
CA GLN A 173 -10.68 -4.61 15.95
C GLN A 173 -11.47 -4.51 14.65
N LYS A 174 -11.14 -5.35 13.67
CA LYS A 174 -11.77 -5.38 12.34
C LYS A 174 -11.89 -6.80 11.83
N GLU A 175 -13.00 -7.09 11.17
CA GLU A 175 -13.17 -8.31 10.40
C GLU A 175 -12.66 -8.07 8.98
N THR A 176 -11.91 -9.04 8.46
CA THR A 176 -11.39 -9.04 7.09
C THR A 176 -11.23 -10.49 6.60
N ARG A 177 -11.45 -10.71 5.31
CA ARG A 177 -11.25 -11.99 4.61
C ARG A 177 -9.78 -12.39 4.52
N PHE A 178 -8.86 -11.46 4.75
CA PHE A 178 -7.42 -11.66 4.63
C PHE A 178 -6.73 -11.45 5.98
N SER A 179 -5.86 -12.38 6.34
CA SER A 179 -5.32 -12.51 7.69
C SER A 179 -3.85 -12.94 7.69
N ALA A 180 -3.29 -13.15 8.89
CA ALA A 180 -1.95 -13.72 9.05
C ALA A 180 -1.81 -15.15 8.44
N ALA A 181 -2.91 -15.86 8.22
CA ALA A 181 -2.90 -17.18 7.57
C ALA A 181 -2.69 -17.11 6.05
N ASP A 182 -2.85 -15.92 5.47
CA ASP A 182 -2.72 -15.66 4.03
C ASP A 182 -1.35 -15.10 3.66
N ILE A 183 -0.38 -15.11 4.58
CA ILE A 183 0.99 -14.65 4.34
C ILE A 183 1.80 -15.79 3.68
N TRP A 184 2.46 -15.49 2.55
CA TRP A 184 3.40 -16.38 1.86
C TRP A 184 4.86 -15.89 1.86
#